data_AF-A0A7W4JQ68-F1
#
_entry.id   AF-A0A7W4JQ68-F1
#
_cell.length_a   1.000
_cell.length_b   1.000
_cell.length_c   1.000
_cell.angle_alpha   90.00
_cell.angle_beta   90.00
_cell.angle_gamma   90.00
#
_symmetry.space_group_name_H-M   'P 1'
#
loop_
_entity.id
_entity.type
_entity.pdbx_description
1 polymer ?
#
loop_
_entity_poly.entity_id
_entity_poly.type
_entity_poly.pdbx_seq_one_letter_code
_entity_poly.pdbx_strand_id
1 'polypeptide(L)'
;MTDNPLDFSPLRDARIRAKARLLWQEDGCPDGGDAAYLEAARALVGMTDSAGAGQMRPSDEPEGVEDAFLQDNLGEFPSRLTDQGDDRLVPFPTRHQANMAGQAEGSLEGTLMGALDGRTIAILATDGVEEVELTEPVKALRDAGARTVLVALHSGQIQAMKSDVTPTRRYDVDLPVAEAEAAEFDGLVLPGGTTSPDHLRMDDDAVRFVREFVQAGKPIAAICHGPWTLIDAGGVNGHVMTSWRSLRADLTNAGAHWVDESVVTDGTLVTSRNPGDLKLFCPAIVTLFSGVAAAHPA
;
A
#
# COMPACT_ATOMS: atom_id res chain seq x y z
N MET A 1 37.97 18.39 25.07
CA MET A 1 36.73 19.00 25.61
C MET A 1 35.82 19.16 24.42
N THR A 2 34.84 18.27 24.30
CA THR A 2 33.87 18.28 23.21
C THR A 2 32.94 19.46 23.42
N ASP A 3 33.02 20.48 22.56
CA ASP A 3 32.02 21.54 22.48
C ASP A 3 30.69 20.88 22.10
N ASN A 4 29.86 20.61 23.11
CA ASN A 4 28.52 20.11 22.87
C ASN A 4 27.72 21.26 22.22
N PRO A 5 27.25 21.12 20.97
CA PRO A 5 26.53 22.18 20.26
C PRO A 5 25.18 22.55 20.89
N LEU A 6 24.74 21.77 21.89
CA LEU A 6 23.55 22.01 22.70
C LEU A 6 23.84 22.73 24.04
N ASP A 7 25.11 22.93 24.40
CA ASP A 7 25.45 23.65 25.63
C ASP A 7 25.10 25.13 25.55
N PHE A 8 24.66 25.68 26.68
CA PHE A 8 24.31 27.09 26.80
C PHE A 8 25.53 27.98 26.52
N SER A 9 25.42 28.82 25.50
CA SER A 9 26.40 29.87 25.18
C SER A 9 25.71 31.24 25.15
N PRO A 10 26.17 32.22 25.96
CA PRO A 10 25.61 33.57 25.96
C PRO A 10 25.59 34.23 24.57
N LEU A 11 26.60 33.93 23.74
CA LEU A 11 26.69 34.44 22.37
C LEU A 11 25.66 33.78 21.45
N ARG A 12 25.40 32.48 21.63
CA ARG A 12 24.39 31.74 20.86
C ARG A 12 22.99 32.22 21.21
N ASP A 13 22.70 32.40 22.50
CA ASP A 13 21.40 32.91 22.95
C ASP A 13 21.14 34.35 22.47
N ALA A 14 22.16 35.20 22.41
CA ALA A 14 22.04 36.54 21.84
C ALA A 14 21.69 36.50 20.34
N ARG A 15 22.31 35.58 19.57
CA ARG A 15 22.00 35.37 18.15
C ARG A 15 20.59 34.84 17.94
N ILE A 16 20.14 33.91 18.78
CA ILE A 16 18.76 33.38 18.74
C ILE A 16 17.74 34.48 18.99
N ARG A 17 17.93 35.32 20.03
CA ARG A 17 17.02 36.45 20.30
C ARG A 17 17.01 37.47 19.17
N ALA A 18 18.18 37.80 18.62
CA ALA A 18 18.26 38.71 17.48
C ALA A 18 17.53 38.14 16.25
N LYS A 19 17.66 36.83 15.98
CA LYS A 19 16.98 36.16 14.87
C LYS A 19 15.47 36.08 15.09
N ALA A 20 15.01 35.81 16.32
CA ALA A 20 13.59 35.82 16.67
C ALA A 20 12.96 37.20 16.44
N ARG A 21 13.66 38.28 16.81
CA ARG A 21 13.20 39.65 16.57
C ARG A 21 13.09 39.98 15.08
N LEU A 22 14.00 39.49 14.25
CA LEU A 22 13.94 39.67 12.80
C LEU A 22 12.73 38.93 12.19
N LEU A 23 12.51 37.66 12.57
CA LEU A 23 11.36 36.88 12.10
C LEU A 23 10.04 37.54 12.48
N TRP A 24 9.93 38.05 13.71
CA TRP A 24 8.75 38.78 14.16
C TRP A 24 8.51 40.07 13.37
N GLN A 25 9.58 40.79 13.00
CA GLN A 25 9.48 41.98 12.15
C GLN A 25 9.10 41.64 10.71
N GLU A 26 9.64 40.56 10.15
CA GLU A 26 9.30 40.06 8.82
C GLU A 26 7.82 39.65 8.73
N ASP A 27 7.26 39.10 9.81
CA ASP A 27 5.85 38.68 9.90
C ASP A 27 4.89 39.85 10.22
N GLY A 28 5.36 41.10 10.15
CA GLY A 28 4.54 42.29 10.32
C GLY A 28 4.25 42.66 11.79
N CYS A 29 5.08 42.19 12.72
CA CYS A 29 4.99 42.49 14.16
C CYS A 29 3.64 42.10 14.81
N PRO A 30 3.17 40.84 14.72
CA PRO A 30 1.93 40.42 15.33
C PRO A 30 1.96 40.47 16.87
N ASP A 31 0.78 40.50 17.49
CA ASP A 31 0.61 40.51 18.94
C ASP A 31 1.23 39.24 19.57
N GLY A 32 1.96 39.40 20.68
CA GLY A 32 2.70 38.33 21.36
C GLY A 32 4.22 38.48 21.34
N GLY A 33 4.74 39.36 20.47
CA GLY A 33 6.15 39.74 20.43
C GLY A 33 7.10 38.67 19.88
N ASP A 34 8.40 38.96 19.91
CA ASP A 34 9.47 38.11 19.36
C ASP A 34 9.68 36.79 20.15
N ALA A 35 9.15 36.70 21.36
CA ALA A 35 9.21 35.49 22.18
C ALA A 35 8.55 34.27 21.50
N ALA A 36 7.48 34.47 20.73
CA ALA A 36 6.80 33.40 19.98
C ALA A 36 7.68 32.80 18.87
N TYR A 37 8.74 33.50 18.44
CA TYR A 37 9.62 33.09 17.34
C TYR A 37 10.94 32.49 17.82
N LEU A 38 11.11 32.30 19.14
CA LEU A 38 12.36 31.77 19.71
C LEU A 38 12.68 30.34 19.23
N GLU A 39 11.68 29.47 19.11
CA GLU A 39 11.90 28.08 18.64
C GLU A 39 12.30 28.04 17.17
N ALA A 40 11.61 28.78 16.30
CA ALA A 40 12.00 28.93 14.90
C ALA A 40 13.42 29.52 14.75
N ALA A 41 13.76 30.53 15.57
CA ALA A 41 15.09 31.11 15.60
C ALA A 41 16.17 30.13 16.08
N ARG A 42 15.87 29.27 17.07
CA ARG A 42 16.77 28.20 17.53
C ARG A 42 17.09 27.21 16.41
N ALA A 43 16.08 26.78 15.66
CA ALA A 43 16.26 25.87 14.54
C ALA A 43 17.16 26.47 13.45
N LEU A 44 16.89 27.72 13.04
CA LEU A 44 17.66 28.39 11.99
C LEU A 44 19.12 28.66 12.41
N VAL A 45 19.35 29.10 13.65
CA VAL A 45 20.71 29.30 14.18
C VAL A 45 21.45 27.95 14.27
N GLY A 46 20.76 26.89 14.71
CA GLY A 46 21.31 25.53 14.73
C GLY A 46 21.76 25.04 13.35
N MET A 47 20.95 25.26 12.31
CA MET A 47 21.32 24.91 10.93
C MET A 47 22.55 25.68 10.44
N THR A 48 22.70 26.97 10.79
CA THR A 48 23.90 27.74 10.42
C THR A 48 25.14 27.32 11.19
N ASP A 49 25.01 26.98 12.47
CA ASP A 49 26.14 26.59 13.31
C ASP A 49 26.62 25.16 12.99
N SER A 50 25.77 24.35 12.37
CA SER A 50 26.03 22.95 12.00
C SER A 50 25.89 22.71 10.51
N ALA A 51 26.48 23.57 9.67
CA ALA A 51 26.39 23.48 8.20
C ALA A 51 26.92 22.16 7.60
N GLY A 52 27.65 21.35 8.37
CA GLY A 52 28.13 20.01 8.00
C GLY A 52 27.41 18.84 8.69
N ALA A 53 26.35 19.08 9.48
CA ALA A 53 25.58 18.01 10.10
C ALA A 53 24.90 17.18 9.01
N GLY A 54 25.27 15.89 8.92
CA GLY A 54 24.77 14.96 7.89
C GLY A 54 25.76 14.68 6.75
N GLN A 55 26.92 15.35 6.69
CA GLN A 55 27.98 14.96 5.77
C GLN A 55 28.82 13.81 6.36
N MET A 56 28.80 12.64 5.72
CA MET A 56 29.71 11.54 6.07
C MET A 56 31.15 11.96 5.79
N ARG A 57 32.02 11.85 6.80
CA ARG A 57 33.46 12.05 6.63
C ARG A 57 34.06 10.83 5.93
N PRO A 58 34.93 11.00 4.90
CA PRO A 58 35.41 9.86 4.11
C PRO A 58 36.40 8.90 4.81
N SER A 59 36.63 9.01 6.12
CA SER A 59 37.77 8.37 6.79
C SER A 59 37.47 7.54 8.03
N ASP A 60 36.21 7.33 8.39
CA ASP A 60 35.89 6.46 9.53
C ASP A 60 35.55 5.08 8.97
N GLU A 61 36.54 4.17 8.94
CA GLU A 61 36.27 2.73 8.79
C GLU A 61 35.27 2.33 9.89
N PRO A 62 34.23 1.53 9.59
CA PRO A 62 33.25 1.19 10.59
C PRO A 62 33.92 0.34 11.68
N GLU A 63 34.08 0.94 12.86
CA GLU A 63 34.31 0.16 14.08
C GLU A 63 33.15 -0.85 14.21
N GLY A 64 33.51 -2.08 14.58
CA GLY A 64 32.64 -3.26 14.49
C GLY A 64 31.23 -3.00 15.01
N VAL A 65 30.25 -3.43 14.23
CA VAL A 65 28.82 -3.39 14.57
C VAL A 65 28.64 -4.15 15.88
N GLU A 66 28.28 -3.47 16.96
CA GLU A 66 27.80 -4.15 18.17
C GLU A 66 26.46 -4.84 17.84
N ASP A 67 26.33 -6.10 18.25
CA ASP A 67 25.11 -6.89 18.03
C ASP A 67 23.90 -6.16 18.62
N ALA A 68 22.95 -5.80 17.75
CA ALA A 68 21.70 -5.19 18.16
C ALA A 68 20.90 -6.16 19.05
N PHE A 69 20.75 -5.83 20.33
CA PHE A 69 19.76 -6.49 21.19
C PHE A 69 18.39 -5.83 20.99
N LEU A 70 17.37 -6.66 20.77
CA LEU A 70 15.96 -6.26 20.82
C LEU A 70 15.66 -5.68 22.21
N GLN A 71 15.42 -4.36 22.26
CA GLN A 71 14.83 -3.73 23.42
C GLN A 71 13.32 -3.99 23.36
N ASP A 72 12.82 -4.82 24.26
CA ASP A 72 11.38 -5.03 24.40
C ASP A 72 10.70 -3.68 24.70
N ASN A 73 9.89 -3.24 23.76
CA ASN A 73 9.12 -2.03 23.89
C ASN A 73 7.97 -2.32 24.87
N LEU A 74 8.13 -1.90 26.13
CA LEU A 74 7.08 -1.95 27.16
C LEU A 74 6.00 -0.87 26.96
N GLY A 75 5.73 -0.48 25.72
CA GLY A 75 4.61 0.39 25.39
C GLY A 75 3.30 -0.36 25.57
N GLU A 76 2.47 0.08 26.51
CA GLU A 76 1.09 -0.40 26.61
C GLU A 76 0.34 -0.05 25.31
N PHE A 77 0.03 -1.07 24.52
CA PHE A 77 -0.92 -0.94 23.43
C PHE A 77 -2.32 -0.74 24.02
N PRO A 78 -3.13 0.22 23.52
CA PRO A 78 -4.46 0.45 24.03
C PRO A 78 -5.29 -0.83 23.90
N SER A 79 -5.81 -1.30 25.03
CA SER A 79 -6.78 -2.39 25.08
C SER A 79 -8.17 -1.84 24.71
N ARG A 80 -9.13 -2.73 24.44
CA ARG A 80 -10.55 -2.37 24.20
C ARG A 80 -11.19 -1.49 25.29
N LEU A 81 -10.54 -1.26 26.43
CA LEU A 81 -11.02 -0.37 27.49
C LEU A 81 -10.45 1.06 27.44
N THR A 82 -9.44 1.35 26.61
CA THR A 82 -8.82 2.69 26.54
C THR A 82 -9.05 3.41 25.21
N ASP A 83 -9.76 2.78 24.27
CA ASP A 83 -10.28 3.44 23.08
C ASP A 83 -11.63 4.12 23.40
N GLN A 84 -11.66 5.45 23.35
CA GLN A 84 -12.90 6.24 23.40
C GLN A 84 -13.31 6.74 22.00
N GLY A 85 -13.00 5.96 20.96
CA GLY A 85 -13.56 6.11 19.61
C GLY A 85 -14.94 5.45 19.50
N ASP A 86 -15.86 6.17 18.88
CA ASP A 86 -17.30 5.89 18.72
C ASP A 86 -17.58 4.54 18.01
N ASP A 87 -17.72 3.46 18.78
CA ASP A 87 -18.25 2.17 18.30
C ASP A 87 -19.73 2.32 17.94
N ARG A 88 -20.02 2.70 16.69
CA ARG A 88 -21.37 2.56 16.15
C ARG A 88 -21.67 1.08 15.93
N LEU A 89 -22.45 0.51 16.85
CA LEU A 89 -23.12 -0.78 16.69
C LEU A 89 -23.95 -0.77 15.40
N VAL A 90 -23.43 -1.39 14.34
CA VAL A 90 -24.23 -1.75 13.18
C VAL A 90 -25.21 -2.86 13.59
N PRO A 91 -26.51 -2.76 13.24
CA PRO A 91 -27.47 -3.77 13.64
C PRO A 91 -27.18 -5.09 12.92
N PHE A 92 -27.01 -6.17 13.69
CA PHE A 92 -26.91 -7.52 13.15
C PHE A 92 -28.18 -7.87 12.36
N PRO A 93 -28.06 -8.51 11.18
CA PRO A 93 -29.22 -8.90 10.39
C PRO A 93 -30.07 -9.91 11.16
N THR A 94 -31.39 -9.82 10.97
CA THR A 94 -32.32 -10.77 11.57
C THR A 94 -32.11 -12.17 10.97
N ARG A 95 -32.45 -13.23 11.73
CA ARG A 95 -32.32 -14.64 11.33
C ARG A 95 -32.96 -14.97 9.97
N HIS A 96 -33.92 -14.15 9.51
CA HIS A 96 -34.54 -14.28 8.20
C HIS A 96 -33.68 -13.69 7.06
N GLN A 97 -32.94 -12.61 7.31
CA GLN A 97 -31.99 -12.01 6.36
C GLN A 97 -30.71 -12.85 6.24
N ALA A 98 -30.23 -13.44 7.34
CA ALA A 98 -29.11 -14.39 7.32
C ALA A 98 -29.42 -15.66 6.50
N ASN A 99 -30.66 -16.16 6.55
CA ASN A 99 -31.08 -17.31 5.74
C ASN A 99 -31.22 -16.97 4.24
N MET A 100 -31.61 -15.75 3.87
CA MET A 100 -31.66 -15.31 2.47
C MET A 100 -30.26 -15.06 1.90
N ALA A 101 -29.35 -14.47 2.69
CA ALA A 101 -27.94 -14.32 2.33
C ALA A 101 -27.26 -15.69 2.13
N GLY A 102 -27.46 -16.65 3.05
CA GLY A 102 -26.91 -17.99 2.93
C GLY A 102 -27.48 -18.80 1.75
N GLN A 103 -28.72 -18.56 1.32
CA GLN A 103 -29.30 -19.19 0.12
C GLN A 103 -28.83 -18.53 -1.18
N ALA A 104 -28.53 -17.22 -1.18
CA ALA A 104 -27.91 -16.53 -2.30
C ALA A 104 -26.43 -16.91 -2.46
N GLU A 105 -25.67 -16.98 -1.35
CA GLU A 105 -24.27 -17.42 -1.29
C GLU A 105 -24.10 -18.84 -1.85
N GLY A 106 -24.93 -19.80 -1.41
CA GLY A 106 -24.88 -21.18 -1.93
C GLY A 106 -25.30 -21.33 -3.40
N SER A 107 -26.06 -20.37 -3.95
CA SER A 107 -26.46 -20.36 -5.37
C SER A 107 -25.40 -19.74 -6.29
N LEU A 108 -24.61 -18.79 -5.78
CA LEU A 108 -23.50 -18.16 -6.50
C LEU A 108 -22.25 -19.07 -6.51
N GLU A 109 -21.94 -19.75 -5.39
CA GLU A 109 -20.83 -20.72 -5.32
C GLU A 109 -20.99 -21.87 -6.32
N GLY A 110 -22.22 -22.38 -6.51
CA GLY A 110 -22.51 -23.42 -7.50
C GLY A 110 -22.46 -22.93 -8.96
N THR A 111 -22.55 -21.62 -9.19
CA THR A 111 -22.59 -21.01 -10.53
C THR A 111 -21.20 -20.61 -11.05
N LEU A 112 -20.22 -20.43 -10.16
CA LEU A 112 -18.86 -19.98 -10.53
C LEU A 112 -17.83 -21.12 -10.67
N MET A 113 -18.18 -22.35 -10.27
CA MET A 113 -17.27 -23.49 -10.40
C MET A 113 -17.07 -23.84 -11.89
N GLY A 114 -15.81 -23.82 -12.34
CA GLY A 114 -15.44 -24.00 -13.75
C GLY A 114 -15.66 -22.77 -14.65
N ALA A 115 -16.06 -21.62 -14.10
CA ALA A 115 -16.29 -20.39 -14.87
C ALA A 115 -15.02 -19.85 -15.57
N LEU A 116 -13.85 -20.28 -15.13
CA LEU A 116 -12.54 -19.86 -15.66
C LEU A 116 -11.77 -21.01 -16.33
N ASP A 117 -12.45 -22.10 -16.69
CA ASP A 117 -11.82 -23.22 -17.39
C ASP A 117 -11.10 -22.74 -18.67
N GLY A 118 -9.81 -23.08 -18.77
CA GLY A 118 -8.95 -22.67 -19.89
C GLY A 118 -8.39 -21.25 -19.80
N ARG A 119 -8.70 -20.48 -18.74
CA ARG A 119 -8.11 -19.17 -18.50
C ARG A 119 -6.77 -19.26 -17.78
N THR A 120 -5.81 -18.44 -18.17
CA THR A 120 -4.53 -18.28 -17.48
C THR A 120 -4.41 -16.88 -16.89
N ILE A 121 -4.30 -16.76 -15.58
CA ILE A 121 -4.25 -15.48 -14.86
C ILE A 121 -2.86 -15.25 -14.28
N ALA A 122 -2.25 -14.11 -14.61
CA ALA A 122 -1.00 -13.68 -14.00
C ALA A 122 -1.26 -13.10 -12.60
N ILE A 123 -0.41 -13.44 -11.64
CA ILE A 123 -0.36 -12.81 -10.32
C ILE A 123 1.00 -12.13 -10.22
N LEU A 124 1.05 -10.80 -10.26
CA LEU A 124 2.31 -10.07 -10.19
C LEU A 124 2.60 -9.68 -8.73
N ALA A 125 3.61 -10.29 -8.13
CA ALA A 125 4.03 -10.03 -6.76
C ALA A 125 5.52 -10.27 -6.57
N THR A 126 6.15 -9.59 -5.62
CA THR A 126 7.56 -9.80 -5.26
C THR A 126 7.72 -9.92 -3.74
N ASP A 127 8.96 -9.87 -3.24
CA ASP A 127 9.24 -9.86 -1.81
C ASP A 127 8.43 -8.76 -1.09
N GLY A 128 7.82 -9.12 0.03
CA GLY A 128 7.02 -8.19 0.83
C GLY A 128 5.53 -8.21 0.52
N VAL A 129 5.04 -9.13 -0.32
CA VAL A 129 3.62 -9.30 -0.62
C VAL A 129 2.83 -9.72 0.64
N GLU A 130 1.64 -9.14 0.84
CA GLU A 130 0.75 -9.54 1.93
C GLU A 130 0.17 -10.93 1.62
N GLU A 131 0.45 -11.91 2.48
CA GLU A 131 0.21 -13.31 2.19
C GLU A 131 -1.24 -13.60 1.82
N VAL A 132 -2.18 -13.09 2.60
CA VAL A 132 -3.60 -13.39 2.42
C VAL A 132 -4.16 -12.78 1.12
N GLU A 133 -3.58 -11.66 0.67
CA GLU A 133 -3.93 -11.01 -0.59
C GLU A 133 -3.30 -11.71 -1.81
N LEU A 134 -2.27 -12.55 -1.60
CA LEU A 134 -1.79 -13.50 -2.60
C LEU A 134 -2.63 -14.77 -2.61
N THR A 135 -2.85 -15.39 -1.45
CA THR A 135 -3.37 -16.76 -1.38
C THR A 135 -4.86 -16.88 -1.62
N GLU A 136 -5.67 -15.97 -1.07
CA GLU A 136 -7.12 -16.06 -1.18
C GLU A 136 -7.58 -15.82 -2.62
N PRO A 137 -7.07 -14.79 -3.36
CA PRO A 137 -7.36 -14.64 -4.77
C PRO A 137 -6.88 -15.84 -5.61
N VAL A 138 -5.65 -16.32 -5.39
CA VAL A 138 -5.14 -17.50 -6.11
C VAL A 138 -6.02 -18.72 -5.88
N LYS A 139 -6.45 -18.97 -4.64
CA LYS A 139 -7.34 -20.07 -4.31
C LYS A 139 -8.68 -19.92 -5.03
N ALA A 140 -9.32 -18.76 -4.94
CA ALA A 140 -10.62 -18.53 -5.58
C ALA A 140 -10.57 -18.72 -7.11
N LEU A 141 -9.50 -18.23 -7.76
CA LEU A 141 -9.31 -18.41 -9.20
C LEU A 141 -9.10 -19.87 -9.60
N ARG A 142 -8.29 -20.61 -8.83
CA ARG A 142 -8.05 -22.05 -9.06
C ARG A 142 -9.30 -22.88 -8.83
N ASP A 143 -10.05 -22.60 -7.77
CA ASP A 143 -11.32 -23.27 -7.48
C ASP A 143 -12.36 -23.03 -8.60
N ALA A 144 -12.29 -21.86 -9.26
CA ALA A 144 -13.12 -21.52 -10.42
C ALA A 144 -12.58 -22.07 -11.76
N GLY A 145 -11.47 -22.81 -11.77
CA GLY A 145 -10.93 -23.50 -12.96
C GLY A 145 -9.76 -22.80 -13.67
N ALA A 146 -9.33 -21.63 -13.20
CA ALA A 146 -8.22 -20.92 -13.81
C ALA A 146 -6.86 -21.57 -13.50
N ARG A 147 -5.94 -21.51 -14.46
CA ARG A 147 -4.51 -21.64 -14.18
C ARG A 147 -3.99 -20.30 -13.67
N THR A 148 -3.29 -20.29 -12.55
CA THR A 148 -2.59 -19.09 -12.05
C THR A 148 -1.09 -19.24 -12.21
N VAL A 149 -0.41 -18.14 -12.55
CA VAL A 149 1.04 -18.07 -12.73
C VAL A 149 1.58 -16.93 -11.86
N LEU A 150 2.44 -17.23 -10.90
CA LEU A 150 3.11 -16.23 -10.07
C LEU A 150 4.29 -15.63 -10.85
N VAL A 151 4.13 -14.36 -11.22
CA VAL A 151 5.13 -13.55 -11.92
C VAL A 151 5.82 -12.64 -10.91
N ALA A 152 7.16 -12.60 -10.92
CA ALA A 152 7.94 -11.81 -9.96
C ALA A 152 9.20 -11.19 -10.59
N LEU A 153 9.85 -10.27 -9.87
CA LEU A 153 11.08 -9.60 -10.33
C LEU A 153 12.28 -10.55 -10.54
N HIS A 154 12.27 -11.73 -9.92
CA HIS A 154 13.35 -12.69 -10.00
C HIS A 154 12.82 -14.12 -9.93
N SER A 155 13.63 -15.07 -10.42
CA SER A 155 13.38 -16.50 -10.23
C SER A 155 13.56 -16.95 -8.77
N GLY A 156 13.14 -18.16 -8.44
CA GLY A 156 13.33 -18.76 -7.12
C GLY A 156 12.09 -18.58 -6.27
N GLN A 157 12.21 -17.90 -5.13
CA GLN A 157 11.10 -17.73 -4.20
C GLN A 157 10.97 -16.30 -3.71
N ILE A 158 9.74 -15.83 -3.53
CA ILE A 158 9.44 -14.54 -2.88
C ILE A 158 9.01 -14.77 -1.42
N GLN A 159 9.34 -13.83 -0.54
CA GLN A 159 8.94 -13.80 0.85
C GLN A 159 7.59 -13.09 1.01
N ALA A 160 6.56 -13.80 1.48
CA ALA A 160 5.31 -13.18 1.89
C ALA A 160 5.36 -12.69 3.34
N MET A 161 4.48 -11.74 3.64
CA MET A 161 4.39 -11.04 4.91
C MET A 161 2.97 -11.14 5.47
N LYS A 162 2.86 -10.96 6.78
CA LYS A 162 1.63 -10.71 7.49
C LYS A 162 1.67 -9.31 8.08
N SER A 163 0.66 -8.52 7.78
CA SER A 163 0.55 -7.12 8.18
C SER A 163 1.81 -6.33 7.82
N ASP A 164 2.29 -6.52 6.59
CA ASP A 164 3.47 -5.89 5.97
C ASP A 164 4.84 -6.21 6.60
N VAL A 165 4.91 -6.60 7.88
CA VAL A 165 6.18 -6.61 8.64
C VAL A 165 6.59 -7.97 9.18
N THR A 166 5.67 -8.92 9.33
CA THR A 166 6.01 -10.26 9.87
C THR A 166 6.19 -11.25 8.74
N PRO A 167 7.39 -11.79 8.48
CA PRO A 167 7.58 -12.82 7.45
C PRO A 167 6.73 -14.06 7.73
N THR A 168 6.13 -14.60 6.67
CA THR A 168 5.41 -15.87 6.71
C THR A 168 6.10 -16.89 5.79
N ARG A 169 5.37 -17.58 4.92
CA ARG A 169 5.94 -18.58 4.02
C ARG A 169 6.52 -17.93 2.76
N ARG A 170 7.41 -18.68 2.11
CA ARG A 170 7.92 -18.35 0.78
C ARG A 170 7.12 -19.06 -0.30
N TYR A 171 7.09 -18.47 -1.49
CA TYR A 171 6.34 -18.98 -2.64
C TYR A 171 7.26 -19.08 -3.84
N ASP A 172 7.23 -20.24 -4.52
CA ASP A 172 7.97 -20.46 -5.75
C ASP A 172 7.44 -19.57 -6.87
N VAL A 173 8.34 -18.85 -7.51
CA VAL A 173 8.04 -18.02 -8.69
C VAL A 173 7.95 -18.91 -9.91
N ASP A 174 6.85 -18.79 -10.65
CA ASP A 174 6.63 -19.55 -11.87
C ASP A 174 7.35 -18.92 -13.08
N LEU A 175 7.38 -17.58 -13.17
CA LEU A 175 7.94 -16.84 -14.30
C LEU A 175 8.57 -15.50 -13.85
N PRO A 176 9.84 -15.22 -14.18
CA PRO A 176 10.40 -13.88 -14.02
C PRO A 176 9.71 -12.87 -14.94
N VAL A 177 9.41 -11.66 -14.44
CA VAL A 177 8.62 -10.64 -15.16
C VAL A 177 9.31 -10.14 -16.43
N ALA A 178 10.65 -10.14 -16.47
CA ALA A 178 11.45 -9.80 -17.64
C ALA A 178 11.21 -10.75 -18.83
N GLU A 179 10.73 -11.98 -18.56
CA GLU A 179 10.43 -13.00 -19.55
C GLU A 179 8.91 -13.10 -19.84
N ALA A 180 8.09 -12.34 -19.11
CA ALA A 180 6.64 -12.41 -19.21
C ALA A 180 6.07 -11.47 -20.27
N GLU A 181 5.17 -11.99 -21.10
CA GLU A 181 4.41 -11.23 -22.09
C GLU A 181 2.93 -11.18 -21.71
N ALA A 182 2.33 -9.99 -21.60
CA ALA A 182 0.92 -9.88 -21.22
C ALA A 182 -0.03 -10.62 -22.18
N ALA A 183 0.39 -10.85 -23.43
CA ALA A 183 -0.36 -11.58 -24.44
C ALA A 183 -0.72 -13.02 -24.02
N GLU A 184 0.11 -13.66 -23.20
CA GLU A 184 -0.02 -15.07 -22.76
C GLU A 184 -1.08 -15.28 -21.66
N PHE A 185 -1.61 -14.19 -21.10
CA PHE A 185 -2.52 -14.21 -19.95
C PHE A 185 -3.88 -13.63 -20.29
N ASP A 186 -4.94 -14.19 -19.74
CA ASP A 186 -6.31 -13.68 -19.87
C ASP A 186 -6.63 -12.55 -18.90
N GLY A 187 -5.85 -12.40 -17.82
CA GLY A 187 -6.05 -11.36 -16.80
C GLY A 187 -4.87 -11.24 -15.84
N LEU A 188 -4.89 -10.19 -15.02
CA LEU A 188 -3.84 -9.83 -14.09
C LEU A 188 -4.41 -9.56 -12.69
N VAL A 189 -3.76 -10.09 -11.65
CA VAL A 189 -3.99 -9.73 -10.25
C VAL A 189 -2.75 -9.03 -9.68
N LEU A 190 -2.98 -7.91 -8.99
CA LEU A 190 -2.00 -7.11 -8.26
C LEU A 190 -2.32 -7.14 -6.75
N PRO A 191 -1.76 -8.09 -5.99
CA PRO A 191 -1.85 -8.10 -4.53
C PRO A 191 -1.17 -6.89 -3.90
N GLY A 192 -1.52 -6.58 -2.65
CA GLY A 192 -0.83 -5.58 -1.85
C GLY A 192 0.31 -6.16 -1.02
N GLY A 193 0.46 -5.63 0.20
CA GLY A 193 1.68 -5.72 1.01
C GLY A 193 2.67 -4.64 0.60
N THR A 194 2.78 -3.59 1.41
CA THR A 194 3.41 -2.29 1.09
C THR A 194 4.67 -2.40 0.26
N THR A 195 5.61 -3.26 0.67
CA THR A 195 6.93 -3.42 0.05
C THR A 195 6.87 -4.01 -1.37
N SER A 196 5.95 -4.94 -1.65
CA SER A 196 5.91 -5.60 -2.96
C SER A 196 5.51 -4.63 -4.09
N PRO A 197 4.37 -3.92 -4.05
CA PRO A 197 4.04 -2.92 -5.06
C PRO A 197 5.01 -1.75 -5.12
N ASP A 198 5.66 -1.36 -4.01
CA ASP A 198 6.70 -0.32 -4.01
C ASP A 198 7.97 -0.75 -4.77
N HIS A 199 8.38 -2.02 -4.67
CA HIS A 199 9.45 -2.54 -5.51
C HIS A 199 9.01 -2.68 -6.98
N LEU A 200 7.80 -3.20 -7.22
CA LEU A 200 7.29 -3.42 -8.58
C LEU A 200 7.15 -2.13 -9.38
N ARG A 201 6.72 -1.03 -8.75
CA ARG A 201 6.55 0.26 -9.45
C ARG A 201 7.88 0.93 -9.83
N MET A 202 8.99 0.51 -9.22
CA MET A 202 10.33 1.02 -9.49
C MET A 202 11.07 0.17 -10.54
N ASP A 203 10.48 -0.94 -10.97
CA ASP A 203 11.07 -1.86 -11.96
C ASP A 203 10.43 -1.67 -13.34
N ASP A 204 11.27 -1.43 -14.35
CA ASP A 204 10.81 -1.11 -15.71
C ASP A 204 10.08 -2.30 -16.38
N ASP A 205 10.49 -3.54 -16.10
CA ASP A 205 9.86 -4.74 -16.68
C ASP A 205 8.51 -5.02 -16.05
N ALA A 206 8.36 -4.84 -14.73
CA ALA A 206 7.08 -4.91 -14.06
C ALA A 206 6.11 -3.82 -14.55
N VAL A 207 6.57 -2.57 -14.63
CA VAL A 207 5.75 -1.46 -15.14
C VAL A 207 5.37 -1.69 -16.61
N ARG A 208 6.29 -2.18 -17.44
CA ARG A 208 6.02 -2.59 -18.83
C ARG A 208 4.92 -3.66 -18.87
N PHE A 209 5.08 -4.74 -18.11
CA PHE A 209 4.15 -5.86 -18.09
C PHE A 209 2.73 -5.40 -17.73
N VAL A 210 2.56 -4.61 -16.66
CA VAL A 210 1.24 -4.07 -16.27
C VAL A 210 0.69 -3.13 -17.36
N ARG A 211 1.53 -2.28 -17.94
CA ARG A 211 1.13 -1.36 -19.02
C ARG A 211 0.62 -2.09 -20.26
N GLU A 212 1.17 -3.26 -20.60
CA GLU A 212 0.68 -4.06 -21.71
C GLU A 212 -0.75 -4.57 -21.48
N PHE A 213 -1.12 -4.96 -20.24
CA PHE A 213 -2.52 -5.29 -19.91
C PHE A 213 -3.44 -4.08 -20.08
N VAL A 214 -3.02 -2.90 -19.58
CA VAL A 214 -3.78 -1.65 -19.69
C VAL A 214 -4.02 -1.29 -21.17
N GLN A 215 -2.97 -1.30 -21.98
CA GLN A 215 -3.05 -0.96 -23.41
C GLN A 215 -3.88 -1.96 -24.22
N ALA A 216 -3.85 -3.23 -23.84
CA ALA A 216 -4.66 -4.27 -24.46
C ALA A 216 -6.13 -4.26 -23.99
N GLY A 217 -6.48 -3.45 -22.98
CA GLY A 217 -7.82 -3.46 -22.37
C GLY A 217 -8.14 -4.80 -21.70
N LYS A 218 -7.12 -5.51 -21.21
CA LYS A 218 -7.30 -6.80 -20.52
C LYS A 218 -7.78 -6.56 -19.07
N PRO A 219 -8.52 -7.53 -18.49
CA PRO A 219 -9.00 -7.39 -17.13
C PRO A 219 -7.86 -7.38 -16.11
N ILE A 220 -7.93 -6.44 -15.16
CA ILE A 220 -6.97 -6.25 -14.06
C ILE A 220 -7.74 -6.20 -12.74
N ALA A 221 -7.24 -6.90 -11.74
CA ALA A 221 -7.72 -6.81 -10.37
C ALA A 221 -6.59 -6.35 -9.44
N ALA A 222 -6.83 -5.37 -8.57
CA ALA A 222 -5.82 -4.87 -7.64
C ALA A 222 -6.39 -4.69 -6.22
N ILE A 223 -5.61 -4.97 -5.19
CA ILE A 223 -6.06 -4.84 -3.79
C ILE A 223 -5.01 -4.11 -2.95
N CYS A 224 -5.48 -3.31 -1.98
CA CYS A 224 -4.64 -2.67 -0.97
C CYS A 224 -3.60 -1.71 -1.58
N HIS A 225 -2.31 -2.05 -1.52
CA HIS A 225 -1.23 -1.27 -2.13
C HIS A 225 -0.96 -1.65 -3.60
N GLY A 226 -1.54 -2.74 -4.09
CA GLY A 226 -1.40 -3.22 -5.47
C GLY A 226 -1.67 -2.15 -6.55
N PRO A 227 -2.61 -1.19 -6.37
CA PRO A 227 -2.82 -0.11 -7.33
C PRO A 227 -1.61 0.81 -7.59
N TRP A 228 -0.57 0.83 -6.75
CA TRP A 228 0.62 1.66 -7.03
C TRP A 228 1.25 1.33 -8.38
N THR A 229 1.48 0.05 -8.69
CA THR A 229 2.07 -0.35 -9.98
C THR A 229 1.16 0.05 -11.15
N LEU A 230 -0.16 0.11 -10.94
CA LEU A 230 -1.13 0.55 -11.96
C LEU A 230 -1.02 2.05 -12.25
N ILE A 231 -0.68 2.88 -11.25
CA ILE A 231 -0.41 4.31 -11.42
C ILE A 231 0.76 4.49 -12.40
N ASP A 232 1.89 3.84 -12.13
CA ASP A 232 3.11 3.96 -12.94
C ASP A 232 2.97 3.32 -14.34
N ALA A 233 2.06 2.35 -14.47
CA ALA A 233 1.65 1.79 -15.76
C ALA A 233 0.71 2.71 -16.57
N GLY A 234 0.16 3.77 -15.96
CA GLY A 234 -0.78 4.70 -16.60
C GLY A 234 -2.23 4.17 -16.68
N GLY A 235 -2.59 3.21 -15.84
CA GLY A 235 -3.86 2.49 -15.89
C GLY A 235 -4.99 3.02 -15.01
N VAL A 236 -4.82 4.21 -14.41
CA VAL A 236 -5.77 4.72 -13.39
C VAL A 236 -6.56 5.96 -13.80
N ASN A 237 -6.12 6.70 -14.82
CA ASN A 237 -6.71 7.99 -15.18
C ASN A 237 -8.15 7.84 -15.67
N GLY A 238 -9.09 8.56 -15.04
CA GLY A 238 -10.51 8.54 -15.37
C GLY A 238 -11.30 7.37 -14.77
N HIS A 239 -10.64 6.41 -14.11
CA HIS A 239 -11.32 5.28 -13.48
C HIS A 239 -11.90 5.62 -12.11
N VAL A 240 -13.06 5.05 -11.78
CA VAL A 240 -13.56 4.99 -10.40
C VAL A 240 -12.93 3.77 -9.73
N MET A 241 -12.23 3.97 -8.62
CA MET A 241 -11.50 2.88 -7.96
C MET A 241 -11.31 3.12 -6.46
N THR A 242 -10.91 2.07 -5.76
CA THR A 242 -10.59 2.08 -4.33
C THR A 242 -9.19 1.50 -4.11
N SER A 243 -8.66 1.61 -2.90
CA SER A 243 -7.33 1.10 -2.54
C SER A 243 -7.15 1.10 -1.02
N TRP A 244 -5.98 0.69 -0.53
CA TRP A 244 -5.58 1.07 0.81
C TRP A 244 -5.56 2.60 0.92
N ARG A 245 -6.02 3.12 2.07
CA ARG A 245 -6.31 4.55 2.24
C ARG A 245 -5.12 5.47 2.02
N SER A 246 -3.88 5.00 2.23
CA SER A 246 -2.67 5.81 2.03
C SER A 246 -2.47 6.20 0.56
N LEU A 247 -2.94 5.37 -0.38
CA LEU A 247 -2.82 5.60 -1.82
C LEU A 247 -3.80 6.65 -2.36
N ARG A 248 -4.74 7.14 -1.55
CA ARG A 248 -5.78 8.08 -2.02
C ARG A 248 -5.19 9.30 -2.72
N ALA A 249 -4.15 9.91 -2.15
CA ALA A 249 -3.51 11.09 -2.72
C ALA A 249 -2.84 10.76 -4.06
N ASP A 250 -2.08 9.66 -4.11
CA ASP A 250 -1.39 9.20 -5.32
C ASP A 250 -2.38 8.95 -6.46
N LEU A 251 -3.46 8.21 -6.18
CA LEU A 251 -4.50 7.88 -7.16
C LEU A 251 -5.25 9.12 -7.64
N THR A 252 -5.62 10.02 -6.73
CA THR A 252 -6.28 11.28 -7.10
C THR A 252 -5.38 12.15 -7.99
N ASN A 253 -4.09 12.25 -7.64
CA ASN A 253 -3.11 13.00 -8.43
C ASN A 253 -2.87 12.38 -9.81
N ALA A 254 -2.98 11.07 -9.93
CA ALA A 254 -2.89 10.33 -11.19
C ALA A 254 -4.18 10.35 -12.03
N GLY A 255 -5.24 11.04 -11.56
CA GLY A 255 -6.47 11.26 -12.31
C GLY A 255 -7.57 10.23 -12.05
N ALA A 256 -7.45 9.37 -11.04
CA ALA A 256 -8.51 8.47 -10.63
C ALA A 256 -9.58 9.16 -9.77
N HIS A 257 -10.81 8.68 -9.85
CA HIS A 257 -11.91 9.01 -8.94
C HIS A 257 -11.92 8.03 -7.76
N TRP A 258 -11.14 8.34 -6.71
CA TRP A 258 -11.01 7.47 -5.54
C TRP A 258 -12.26 7.49 -4.65
N VAL A 259 -12.77 6.32 -4.28
CA VAL A 259 -13.90 6.12 -3.35
C VAL A 259 -13.55 5.13 -2.25
N ASP A 260 -14.12 5.32 -1.05
CA ASP A 260 -13.91 4.40 0.09
C ASP A 260 -14.97 3.30 0.11
N GLU A 261 -14.90 2.39 -0.86
CA GLU A 261 -15.80 1.24 -0.99
C GLU A 261 -15.03 -0.07 -0.90
N SER A 262 -15.67 -1.12 -0.39
CA SER A 262 -15.03 -2.44 -0.21
C SER A 262 -14.48 -3.03 -1.51
N VAL A 263 -15.27 -2.96 -2.58
CA VAL A 263 -14.89 -3.41 -3.91
C VAL A 263 -15.50 -2.45 -4.92
N VAL A 264 -14.68 -1.99 -5.87
CA VAL A 264 -15.12 -1.16 -6.99
C VAL A 264 -14.84 -1.89 -8.28
N THR A 265 -15.84 -1.96 -9.15
CA THR A 265 -15.69 -2.49 -10.52
C THR A 265 -15.96 -1.37 -11.50
N ASP A 266 -14.99 -1.08 -12.36
CA ASP A 266 -15.10 -0.08 -13.42
C ASP A 266 -14.53 -0.64 -14.73
N GLY A 267 -15.43 -1.05 -15.63
CA GLY A 267 -15.08 -1.71 -16.89
C GLY A 267 -14.28 -2.99 -16.66
N THR A 268 -13.02 -3.00 -17.09
CA THR A 268 -12.10 -4.14 -16.97
C THR A 268 -11.25 -4.09 -15.70
N LEU A 269 -11.51 -3.15 -14.79
CA LEU A 269 -10.76 -2.97 -13.55
C LEU A 269 -11.62 -3.34 -12.33
N VAL A 270 -11.11 -4.20 -11.46
CA VAL A 270 -11.64 -4.43 -10.12
C VAL A 270 -10.63 -4.00 -9.07
N THR A 271 -11.04 -3.17 -8.11
CA THR A 271 -10.17 -2.75 -7.01
C THR A 271 -10.78 -2.99 -5.63
N SER A 272 -9.94 -3.19 -4.60
CA SER A 272 -10.38 -3.40 -3.22
C SER A 272 -9.37 -2.85 -2.20
N ARG A 273 -9.78 -2.63 -0.94
CA ARG A 273 -8.99 -1.81 0.00
C ARG A 273 -8.00 -2.59 0.84
N ASN A 274 -8.36 -3.77 1.32
CA ASN A 274 -7.59 -4.48 2.36
C ASN A 274 -8.07 -5.93 2.54
N PRO A 275 -7.41 -6.75 3.36
CA PRO A 275 -7.79 -8.15 3.57
C PRO A 275 -9.23 -8.37 4.07
N GLY A 276 -9.82 -7.38 4.77
CA GLY A 276 -11.20 -7.45 5.24
C GLY A 276 -12.23 -7.51 4.11
N ASP A 277 -11.87 -7.05 2.91
CA ASP A 277 -12.75 -7.01 1.74
C ASP A 277 -12.59 -8.27 0.85
N LEU A 278 -11.70 -9.22 1.18
CA LEU A 278 -11.42 -10.41 0.35
C LEU A 278 -12.66 -11.27 0.06
N LYS A 279 -13.61 -11.33 0.99
CA LYS A 279 -14.88 -12.05 0.79
C LYS A 279 -15.72 -11.49 -0.36
N LEU A 280 -15.56 -10.21 -0.67
CA LEU A 280 -16.23 -9.53 -1.79
C LEU A 280 -15.32 -9.46 -3.01
N PHE A 281 -14.01 -9.27 -2.81
CA PHE A 281 -13.02 -9.16 -3.88
C PHE A 281 -12.87 -10.48 -4.66
N CYS A 282 -12.72 -11.61 -3.99
CA CYS A 282 -12.54 -12.92 -4.63
C CYS A 282 -13.66 -13.29 -5.62
N PRO A 283 -14.96 -13.22 -5.28
CA PRO A 283 -16.02 -13.48 -6.26
C PRO A 283 -16.08 -12.42 -7.37
N ALA A 284 -15.72 -11.17 -7.08
CA ALA A 284 -15.68 -10.10 -8.09
C ALA A 284 -14.60 -10.36 -9.16
N ILE A 285 -13.40 -10.81 -8.79
CA ILE A 285 -12.34 -11.12 -9.75
C ILE A 285 -12.67 -12.36 -10.59
N VAL A 286 -13.34 -13.37 -10.01
CA VAL A 286 -13.81 -14.53 -10.78
C VAL A 286 -14.84 -14.09 -11.83
N THR A 287 -15.78 -13.21 -11.44
CA THR A 287 -16.75 -12.62 -12.36
C THR A 287 -16.06 -11.84 -13.47
N LEU A 288 -15.12 -10.94 -13.10
CA LEU A 288 -14.32 -10.14 -14.05
C LEU A 288 -13.63 -11.02 -15.11
N PHE A 289 -12.90 -12.04 -14.69
CA PHE A 289 -12.11 -12.88 -15.61
C PHE A 289 -12.95 -13.88 -16.40
N SER A 290 -14.17 -14.18 -15.96
CA SER A 290 -15.10 -15.01 -16.74
C SER A 290 -15.67 -14.27 -17.96
N GLY A 291 -15.63 -12.92 -17.94
CA GLY A 291 -16.28 -12.07 -18.94
C GLY A 291 -17.80 -11.97 -18.78
N VAL A 292 -18.37 -12.51 -17.70
CA VAL A 292 -19.78 -12.32 -17.35
C VAL A 292 -19.95 -10.92 -16.79
N ALA A 293 -20.76 -10.08 -17.46
CA ALA A 293 -21.08 -8.75 -16.95
C ALA A 293 -21.75 -8.88 -15.58
N ALA A 294 -21.23 -8.16 -14.58
CA ALA A 294 -21.87 -8.07 -13.27
C ALA A 294 -23.29 -7.51 -13.46
N ALA A 295 -24.31 -8.31 -13.12
CA ALA A 295 -25.69 -7.84 -13.08
C ALA A 295 -25.76 -6.69 -12.06
N HIS A 296 -25.94 -5.45 -12.55
CA HIS A 296 -26.15 -4.31 -11.68
C HIS A 296 -27.45 -4.52 -10.89
N PRO A 297 -27.43 -4.48 -9.55
CA PRO A 297 -28.66 -4.28 -8.80
C PRO A 297 -29.17 -2.86 -9.07
N ALA A 298 -30.46 -2.76 -9.42
CA ALA A 298 -31.17 -1.51 -9.67
C ALA A 298 -31.46 -0.73 -8.38
#